data_AF-A0A950Z5K8-F1
#
_entry.id   AF-A0A950Z5K8-F1
#
_cell.length_a   1.000
_cell.length_b   1.000
_cell.length_c   1.000
_cell.angle_alpha   90.00
_cell.angle_beta   90.00
_cell.angle_gamma   90.00
#
_symmetry.space_group_name_H-M   'P 1'
#
loop_
_entity.id
_entity.type
_entity.pdbx_description
1 polymer ?
#
loop_
_entity_poly.entity_id
_entity_poly.type
_entity_poly.pdbx_seq_one_letter_code
_entity_poly.pdbx_strand_id
1 'polypeptide(L)'
;MRVFVLLFASAAALLTGCSPRKAPGSSASHWNLDGSEPHLVAHYMPWYEVRPPAETSWWPWSTRTPDVRTWRHWKWEDGGPVRDPEHRRADGRRDIASVQYPLIGPYDSRSREVIRYHLLTAKAAGIQAFLVDWYGPGSFEDKPMRILLDEAEDCGMKIAVCYEEKIHFPQSFGPSSRPEAVEREIKDLRYILDEYGDSAAYLTRDGLPFIMQFNSVGQSPIGAAYLNPQETRQVMEALRGRMVFARQNLDEPYHPPVPGSFHWWSPDQPEIARYTERCRNLRQAGRLQFFMSM
;
A
#
# COMPACT_ATOMS: atom_id res chain seq x y z
N MET A 1 25.38 -56.04 5.16
CA MET A 1 25.18 -54.95 6.16
C MET A 1 26.16 -53.85 5.81
N ARG A 2 25.69 -52.82 5.09
CA ARG A 2 26.54 -51.77 4.50
C ARG A 2 26.70 -50.63 5.52
N VAL A 3 27.93 -50.35 5.92
CA VAL A 3 28.32 -49.13 6.62
C VAL A 3 29.03 -48.27 5.59
N PHE A 4 28.44 -47.14 5.21
CA PHE A 4 29.10 -46.12 4.39
C PHE A 4 29.34 -44.90 5.29
N VAL A 5 30.63 -44.62 5.46
CA VAL A 5 31.17 -43.40 6.08
C VAL A 5 31.00 -42.27 5.08
N LEU A 6 30.24 -41.23 5.45
CA LEU A 6 30.14 -39.99 4.67
C LEU A 6 31.25 -39.04 5.14
N LEU A 7 32.27 -38.88 4.29
CA LEU A 7 33.31 -37.87 4.39
C LEU A 7 32.73 -36.50 3.96
N PHE A 8 32.90 -35.50 4.82
CA PHE A 8 32.71 -34.10 4.50
C PHE A 8 33.77 -33.63 3.49
N ALA A 9 33.34 -33.13 2.34
CA ALA A 9 34.19 -32.36 1.43
C ALA A 9 33.78 -30.89 1.49
N SER A 10 34.61 -30.06 2.13
CA SER A 10 34.52 -28.61 2.07
C SER A 10 34.98 -28.13 0.69
N ALA A 11 34.03 -27.68 -0.14
CA ALA A 11 34.32 -26.93 -1.35
C ALA A 11 34.21 -25.43 -1.03
N ALA A 12 35.36 -24.78 -0.83
CA ALA A 12 35.45 -23.33 -0.85
C ALA A 12 35.27 -22.86 -2.30
N ALA A 13 34.07 -22.38 -2.65
CA ALA A 13 33.83 -21.71 -3.91
C ALA A 13 34.19 -20.22 -3.74
N LEU A 14 35.33 -19.82 -4.29
CA LEU A 14 35.66 -18.43 -4.61
C LEU A 14 34.64 -17.95 -5.67
N LEU A 15 33.56 -17.32 -5.23
CA LEU A 15 32.67 -16.57 -6.12
C LEU A 15 33.32 -15.22 -6.44
N THR A 16 34.23 -15.23 -7.41
CA THR A 16 34.62 -14.00 -8.12
C THR A 16 33.39 -13.42 -8.81
N GLY A 17 33.05 -12.18 -8.46
CA GLY A 17 31.91 -11.47 -9.00
C GLY A 17 31.94 -11.39 -10.53
N CYS A 18 30.95 -12.01 -11.16
CA CYS A 18 30.49 -11.63 -12.48
C CYS A 18 29.06 -11.10 -12.33
N SER A 19 28.94 -9.78 -12.13
CA SER A 19 27.69 -9.11 -12.49
C SER A 19 27.39 -9.42 -13.96
N PRO A 20 26.16 -9.84 -14.31
CA PRO A 20 25.78 -9.90 -15.72
C PRO A 20 25.93 -8.50 -16.31
N ARG A 21 26.78 -8.36 -17.33
CA ARG A 21 26.88 -7.13 -18.12
C ARG A 21 25.50 -6.84 -18.69
N LYS A 22 24.86 -5.75 -18.23
CA LYS A 22 23.71 -5.14 -18.90
C LYS A 22 24.08 -4.92 -20.37
N ALA A 23 23.25 -5.43 -21.28
CA ALA A 23 23.41 -5.16 -22.70
C ALA A 23 23.38 -3.63 -22.94
N PRO A 24 24.27 -3.07 -23.78
CA PRO A 24 24.23 -1.66 -24.11
C PRO A 24 23.00 -1.39 -24.99
N GLY A 25 21.98 -0.72 -24.44
CA GLY A 25 20.78 -0.35 -25.18
C GLY A 25 19.46 -0.40 -24.40
N SER A 26 19.40 -0.99 -23.20
CA SER A 26 18.21 -0.80 -22.34
C SER A 26 18.30 0.59 -21.71
N SER A 27 17.39 1.51 -22.04
CA SER A 27 17.15 2.65 -21.15
C SER A 27 16.95 2.10 -19.74
N ALA A 28 17.69 2.60 -18.75
CA ALA A 28 17.46 2.20 -17.37
C ALA A 28 15.96 2.35 -17.07
N SER A 29 15.34 1.33 -16.46
CA SER A 29 13.94 1.47 -16.02
C SER A 29 13.83 2.73 -15.17
N HIS A 30 12.76 3.51 -15.39
CA HIS A 30 12.46 4.64 -14.54
C HIS A 30 12.21 4.19 -13.10
N TRP A 31 11.79 2.95 -12.89
CA TRP A 31 11.51 2.38 -11.57
C TRP A 31 12.73 1.65 -11.00
N ASN A 32 12.85 1.63 -9.66
CA ASN A 32 13.79 0.74 -8.97
C ASN A 32 13.27 -0.72 -8.91
N LEU A 33 12.70 -1.20 -10.01
CA LEU A 33 12.16 -2.54 -10.18
C LEU A 33 12.99 -3.32 -11.20
N ASP A 34 13.09 -4.63 -10.98
CA ASP A 34 13.82 -5.52 -11.87
C ASP A 34 13.07 -5.71 -13.19
N GLY A 35 13.83 -5.87 -14.28
CA GLY A 35 13.30 -6.12 -15.61
C GLY A 35 12.85 -4.87 -16.37
N SER A 36 12.18 -5.08 -17.50
CA SER A 36 11.59 -4.02 -18.32
C SER A 36 10.11 -3.85 -18.02
N GLU A 37 9.60 -2.63 -18.18
CA GLU A 37 8.15 -2.37 -18.16
C GLU A 37 7.39 -3.25 -19.18
N PRO A 38 6.11 -3.61 -18.92
CA PRO A 38 5.29 -3.21 -17.78
C PRO A 38 5.63 -3.98 -16.49
N HIS A 39 5.52 -3.30 -15.35
CA HIS A 39 5.67 -3.89 -14.03
C HIS A 39 4.31 -4.29 -13.45
N LEU A 40 4.28 -5.41 -12.72
CA LEU A 40 3.10 -5.85 -11.98
C LEU A 40 3.23 -5.44 -10.51
N VAL A 41 2.26 -4.70 -10.01
CA VAL A 41 2.17 -4.24 -8.62
C VAL A 41 0.77 -4.51 -8.07
N ALA A 42 0.62 -4.60 -6.75
CA ALA A 42 -0.66 -4.89 -6.12
C ALA A 42 -1.02 -3.87 -5.04
N HIS A 43 -2.29 -3.49 -4.99
CA HIS A 43 -2.82 -2.74 -3.85
C HIS A 43 -2.91 -3.66 -2.62
N TYR A 44 -2.47 -3.17 -1.46
CA TYR A 44 -2.32 -3.96 -0.23
C TYR A 44 -3.00 -3.28 0.95
N MET A 45 -3.83 -4.02 1.69
CA MET A 45 -4.63 -3.50 2.81
C MET A 45 -4.10 -4.01 4.15
N PRO A 46 -3.32 -3.22 4.91
CA PRO A 46 -2.71 -3.65 6.16
C PRO A 46 -3.62 -3.41 7.38
N TRP A 47 -4.93 -3.61 7.26
CA TRP A 47 -5.93 -3.17 8.24
C TRP A 47 -6.45 -4.26 9.19
N TYR A 48 -6.05 -5.52 9.05
CA TYR A 48 -6.60 -6.62 9.85
C TYR A 48 -5.95 -6.69 11.23
N GLU A 49 -6.73 -6.84 12.30
CA GLU A 49 -6.21 -7.00 13.66
C GLU A 49 -6.76 -8.25 14.34
N VAL A 50 -5.86 -9.02 14.98
CA VAL A 50 -6.21 -10.10 15.89
C VAL A 50 -5.41 -9.90 17.17
N ARG A 51 -5.88 -9.01 18.04
CA ARG A 51 -5.18 -8.68 19.28
C ARG A 51 -5.77 -9.45 20.45
N PRO A 52 -4.99 -10.26 21.18
CA PRO A 52 -5.49 -10.96 22.35
C PRO A 52 -6.01 -9.95 23.40
N PRO A 53 -6.86 -10.41 24.31
CA PRO A 53 -7.29 -9.62 25.45
C PRO A 53 -6.08 -9.08 26.24
N ALA A 54 -6.17 -7.87 26.78
CA ALA A 54 -5.05 -7.25 27.48
C ALA A 54 -4.92 -7.86 28.88
N GLU A 55 -3.81 -8.57 29.15
CA GLU A 55 -3.53 -9.22 30.44
C GLU A 55 -4.04 -8.36 31.60
N THR A 56 -4.90 -8.98 32.41
CA THR A 56 -5.72 -8.31 33.40
C THR A 56 -4.83 -7.62 34.44
N SER A 57 -5.12 -6.36 34.75
CA SER A 57 -4.57 -5.73 35.96
C SER A 57 -5.00 -6.54 37.17
N TRP A 58 -4.04 -7.00 37.98
CA TRP A 58 -4.26 -7.84 39.18
C TRP A 58 -5.00 -7.14 40.33
N TRP A 59 -5.61 -5.97 40.10
CA TRP A 59 -6.25 -5.20 41.18
C TRP A 59 -7.71 -5.65 41.43
N PRO A 60 -8.06 -6.09 42.65
CA PRO A 60 -9.37 -6.68 42.97
C PRO A 60 -10.60 -5.79 42.73
N TRP A 61 -10.42 -4.48 42.57
CA TRP A 61 -11.50 -3.49 42.46
C TRP A 61 -11.71 -2.98 41.02
N SER A 62 -10.98 -3.52 40.05
CA SER A 62 -11.16 -3.18 38.63
C SER A 62 -12.44 -3.85 38.09
N THR A 63 -13.58 -3.16 38.13
CA THR A 63 -14.77 -3.52 37.36
C THR A 63 -14.50 -3.26 35.87
N ARG A 64 -13.86 -4.21 35.19
CA ARG A 64 -13.63 -4.14 33.74
C ARG A 64 -14.47 -5.18 33.02
N THR A 65 -15.08 -4.75 31.92
CA THR A 65 -15.77 -5.58 30.93
C THR A 65 -14.94 -6.82 30.57
N PRO A 66 -15.58 -7.95 30.22
CA PRO A 66 -14.86 -9.16 29.83
C PRO A 66 -13.81 -8.84 28.77
N ASP A 67 -12.60 -9.34 28.99
CA ASP A 67 -11.43 -9.12 28.17
C ASP A 67 -11.63 -9.90 26.85
N VAL A 68 -12.31 -9.29 25.88
CA VAL A 68 -12.59 -9.90 24.56
C VAL A 68 -11.50 -9.53 23.58
N ARG A 69 -11.09 -10.50 22.75
CA ARG A 69 -10.10 -10.31 21.68
C ARG A 69 -10.59 -9.24 20.70
N THR A 70 -9.69 -8.41 20.21
CA THR A 70 -10.01 -7.43 19.15
C THR A 70 -9.94 -8.12 17.79
N TRP A 71 -10.98 -7.91 16.97
CA TRP A 71 -11.16 -8.51 15.63
C TRP A 71 -11.38 -7.43 14.55
N ARG A 72 -10.47 -6.46 14.44
CA ARG A 72 -10.59 -5.35 13.47
C ARG A 72 -10.61 -5.91 12.03
N HIS A 73 -11.59 -5.48 11.23
CA HIS A 73 -11.86 -5.99 9.87
C HIS A 73 -12.15 -7.49 9.74
N TRP A 74 -12.17 -8.25 10.84
CA TRP A 74 -12.66 -9.64 10.87
C TRP A 74 -14.08 -9.75 11.43
N LYS A 75 -14.51 -8.78 12.24
CA LYS A 75 -15.87 -8.66 12.78
C LYS A 75 -16.68 -7.66 11.96
N TRP A 76 -17.97 -7.94 11.79
CA TRP A 76 -18.91 -7.06 11.10
C TRP A 76 -20.25 -7.04 11.82
N GLU A 77 -20.69 -5.85 12.26
CA GLU A 77 -21.94 -5.67 13.02
C GLU A 77 -22.93 -4.72 12.33
N ASP A 78 -22.50 -3.99 11.30
CA ASP A 78 -23.26 -2.88 10.70
C ASP A 78 -23.90 -3.23 9.35
N GLY A 79 -25.18 -2.97 9.14
CA GLY A 79 -25.78 -2.96 7.78
C GLY A 79 -25.86 -4.30 7.04
N GLY A 80 -25.65 -5.45 7.71
CA GLY A 80 -25.74 -6.79 7.12
C GLY A 80 -25.82 -7.91 8.16
N PRO A 81 -25.71 -9.20 7.76
CA PRO A 81 -25.63 -10.31 8.69
C PRO A 81 -24.40 -10.14 9.60
N VAL A 82 -24.62 -10.18 10.91
CA VAL A 82 -23.55 -10.09 11.91
C VAL A 82 -22.55 -11.22 11.69
N ARG A 83 -21.27 -10.88 11.69
CA ARG A 83 -20.14 -11.81 11.65
C ARG A 83 -19.28 -11.59 12.88
N ASP A 84 -19.17 -12.61 13.71
CA ASP A 84 -18.38 -12.56 14.93
C ASP A 84 -17.37 -13.72 15.01
N PRO A 85 -16.06 -13.45 14.90
CA PRO A 85 -15.03 -14.49 14.93
C PRO A 85 -14.86 -15.17 16.29
N GLU A 86 -15.50 -14.67 17.36
CA GLU A 86 -15.64 -15.41 18.62
C GLU A 86 -16.53 -16.65 18.45
N HIS A 87 -17.47 -16.63 17.49
CA HIS A 87 -18.26 -17.78 17.13
C HIS A 87 -17.58 -18.64 16.07
N ARG A 88 -17.92 -19.93 16.09
CA ARG A 88 -17.51 -20.89 15.06
C ARG A 88 -18.71 -21.33 14.24
N ARG A 89 -18.47 -21.47 12.94
CA ARG A 89 -19.41 -22.04 11.98
C ARG A 89 -19.45 -23.56 12.14
N ALA A 90 -20.43 -24.20 11.50
CA ALA A 90 -20.59 -25.65 11.52
C ALA A 90 -19.38 -26.44 10.98
N ASP A 91 -18.57 -25.82 10.12
CA ASP A 91 -17.32 -26.40 9.60
C ASP A 91 -16.11 -26.22 10.56
N GLY A 92 -16.34 -25.66 11.75
CA GLY A 92 -15.32 -25.41 12.78
C GLY A 92 -14.50 -24.13 12.57
N ARG A 93 -14.66 -23.41 11.45
CA ARG A 93 -13.97 -22.15 11.18
C ARG A 93 -14.60 -20.99 11.95
N ARG A 94 -13.82 -19.94 12.24
CA ARG A 94 -14.35 -18.70 12.84
C ARG A 94 -15.32 -18.01 11.88
N ASP A 95 -16.40 -17.42 12.39
CA ASP A 95 -17.36 -16.67 11.58
C ASP A 95 -16.83 -15.25 11.30
N ILE A 96 -16.19 -15.06 10.14
CA ILE A 96 -15.51 -13.80 9.78
C ILE A 96 -16.30 -12.96 8.78
N ALA A 97 -16.00 -11.67 8.75
CA ALA A 97 -16.48 -10.67 7.81
C ALA A 97 -15.91 -10.81 6.39
N SER A 98 -15.95 -12.02 5.82
CA SER A 98 -15.54 -12.27 4.44
C SER A 98 -16.28 -13.45 3.83
N VAL A 99 -16.58 -13.35 2.53
CA VAL A 99 -17.15 -14.46 1.74
C VAL A 99 -16.09 -15.51 1.40
N GLN A 100 -14.81 -15.16 1.48
CA GLN A 100 -13.66 -16.06 1.29
C GLN A 100 -12.90 -16.24 2.62
N TYR A 101 -12.32 -17.43 2.81
CA TYR A 101 -11.55 -17.71 4.02
C TYR A 101 -10.05 -17.72 3.70
N PRO A 102 -9.23 -16.89 4.38
CA PRO A 102 -7.78 -16.91 4.17
C PRO A 102 -7.20 -18.29 4.51
N LEU A 103 -6.24 -18.77 3.70
CA LEU A 103 -5.60 -20.06 3.92
C LEU A 103 -4.89 -20.13 5.28
N ILE A 104 -4.31 -19.02 5.72
CA ILE A 104 -3.64 -18.87 7.02
C ILE A 104 -4.61 -18.54 8.17
N GLY A 105 -5.93 -18.55 7.89
CA GLY A 105 -6.95 -18.09 8.84
C GLY A 105 -6.93 -16.58 9.09
N PRO A 106 -7.74 -16.09 10.04
CA PRO A 106 -7.73 -14.68 10.44
C PRO A 106 -6.38 -14.29 11.03
N TYR A 107 -5.83 -13.17 10.58
CA TYR A 107 -4.47 -12.75 10.89
C TYR A 107 -4.40 -11.30 11.37
N ASP A 108 -3.28 -10.94 12.00
CA ASP A 108 -2.94 -9.57 12.35
C ASP A 108 -1.96 -9.01 11.32
N SER A 109 -2.28 -7.87 10.70
CA SER A 109 -1.47 -7.22 9.68
C SER A 109 -0.12 -6.69 10.19
N ARG A 110 0.13 -6.72 11.51
CA ARG A 110 1.42 -6.36 12.13
C ARG A 110 2.31 -7.57 12.41
N SER A 111 1.83 -8.81 12.18
CA SER A 111 2.69 -9.99 12.30
C SER A 111 3.72 -9.99 11.18
N ARG A 112 5.00 -10.04 11.58
CA ARG A 112 6.14 -10.09 10.68
C ARG A 112 6.10 -11.34 9.79
N GLU A 113 5.66 -12.46 10.35
CA GLU A 113 5.51 -13.73 9.64
C GLU A 113 4.40 -13.67 8.58
N VAL A 114 3.26 -13.03 8.90
CA VAL A 114 2.16 -12.82 7.95
C VAL A 114 2.59 -11.89 6.82
N ILE A 115 3.27 -10.79 7.15
CA ILE A 115 3.83 -9.86 6.15
C ILE A 115 4.79 -10.60 5.21
N ARG A 116 5.74 -11.34 5.76
CA ARG A 116 6.71 -12.12 4.97
C ARG A 116 6.03 -13.16 4.09
N TYR A 117 5.00 -13.85 4.60
CA TYR A 117 4.18 -14.77 3.81
C TYR A 117 3.50 -14.07 2.62
N HIS A 118 2.89 -12.89 2.84
CA HIS A 118 2.27 -12.12 1.77
C HIS A 118 3.26 -11.66 0.71
N LEU A 119 4.42 -11.12 1.13
CA LEU A 119 5.48 -10.69 0.21
C LEU A 119 5.99 -11.85 -0.64
N LEU A 120 6.40 -12.97 -0.01
CA LEU A 120 6.91 -14.13 -0.75
C LEU A 120 5.87 -14.74 -1.71
N THR A 121 4.60 -14.78 -1.29
CA THR A 121 3.51 -15.28 -2.15
C THR A 121 3.28 -14.35 -3.34
N ALA A 122 3.29 -13.04 -3.13
CA ALA A 122 3.13 -12.06 -4.19
C ALA A 122 4.33 -12.10 -5.17
N LYS A 123 5.55 -12.19 -4.65
CA LYS A 123 6.76 -12.35 -5.46
C LYS A 123 6.71 -13.60 -6.32
N ALA A 124 6.26 -14.73 -5.76
CA ALA A 124 6.07 -15.97 -6.51
C ALA A 124 5.01 -15.86 -7.61
N ALA A 125 4.03 -14.97 -7.45
CA ALA A 125 3.02 -14.64 -8.47
C ALA A 125 3.50 -13.60 -9.50
N GLY A 126 4.74 -13.12 -9.41
CA GLY A 126 5.32 -12.11 -10.30
C GLY A 126 4.99 -10.65 -9.93
N ILE A 127 4.34 -10.42 -8.79
CA ILE A 127 4.11 -9.07 -8.26
C ILE A 127 5.43 -8.55 -7.69
N GLN A 128 5.82 -7.34 -8.07
CA GLN A 128 7.12 -6.75 -7.74
C GLN A 128 7.03 -5.72 -6.61
N ALA A 129 5.85 -5.11 -6.40
CA ALA A 129 5.64 -4.12 -5.36
C ALA A 129 4.22 -4.15 -4.77
N PHE A 130 4.11 -3.69 -3.52
CA PHE A 130 2.83 -3.37 -2.89
C PHE A 130 2.61 -1.86 -2.79
N LEU A 131 1.37 -1.44 -3.08
CA LEU A 131 0.85 -0.09 -2.89
C LEU A 131 -0.08 -0.13 -1.67
N VAL A 132 0.47 0.27 -0.53
CA VAL A 132 -0.13 0.05 0.80
C VAL A 132 -1.14 1.16 1.11
N ASP A 133 -2.39 0.77 1.33
CA ASP A 133 -3.46 1.70 1.74
C ASP A 133 -3.13 2.36 3.08
N TRP A 134 -3.25 3.69 3.17
CA TRP A 134 -2.72 4.45 4.29
C TRP A 134 -3.53 5.71 4.62
N TYR A 135 -3.82 5.91 5.91
CA TYR A 135 -4.79 6.88 6.44
C TYR A 135 -4.19 7.99 7.30
N GLY A 136 -2.90 8.26 7.17
CA GLY A 136 -2.23 9.30 7.95
C GLY A 136 -1.35 8.76 9.08
N PRO A 137 -0.50 9.63 9.65
CA PRO A 137 0.41 9.27 10.73
C PRO A 137 -0.34 8.75 11.97
N GLY A 138 0.16 7.68 12.58
CA GLY A 138 -0.43 7.07 13.78
C GLY A 138 -1.73 6.28 13.53
N SER A 139 -2.21 6.19 12.30
CA SER A 139 -3.30 5.29 11.91
C SER A 139 -2.92 3.82 12.16
N PHE A 140 -3.86 2.89 12.02
CA PHE A 140 -3.51 1.48 12.22
C PHE A 140 -2.61 0.97 11.09
N GLU A 141 -2.89 1.43 9.88
CA GLU A 141 -2.20 1.12 8.64
C GLU A 141 -0.77 1.69 8.60
N ASP A 142 -0.52 2.76 9.37
CA ASP A 142 0.81 3.32 9.59
C ASP A 142 1.73 2.41 10.41
N LYS A 143 1.18 1.69 11.40
CA LYS A 143 1.95 0.84 12.33
C LYS A 143 2.75 -0.27 11.65
N PRO A 144 2.20 -1.04 10.68
CA PRO A 144 2.95 -2.09 10.00
C PRO A 144 3.90 -1.56 8.92
N MET A 145 3.88 -0.27 8.54
CA MET A 145 4.68 0.25 7.42
C MET A 145 6.18 -0.04 7.56
N ARG A 146 6.75 0.20 8.75
CA ARG A 146 8.18 -0.10 8.97
C ARG A 146 8.49 -1.59 8.91
N ILE A 147 7.60 -2.44 9.43
CA ILE A 147 7.76 -3.91 9.36
C ILE A 147 7.65 -4.39 7.91
N LEU A 148 6.74 -3.81 7.12
CA LEU A 148 6.58 -4.08 5.69
C LEU A 148 7.84 -3.71 4.91
N LEU A 149 8.43 -2.54 5.18
CA LEU A 149 9.67 -2.10 4.53
C LEU A 149 10.84 -3.03 4.89
N ASP A 150 11.04 -3.33 6.18
CA ASP A 150 12.08 -4.27 6.64
C ASP A 150 11.99 -5.63 5.92
N GLU A 151 10.80 -6.26 5.93
CA GLU A 151 10.63 -7.57 5.30
C GLU A 151 10.69 -7.49 3.77
N ALA A 152 10.31 -6.36 3.17
CA ALA A 152 10.41 -6.15 1.73
C ALA A 152 11.87 -6.02 1.27
N GLU A 153 12.75 -5.42 2.07
CA GLU A 153 14.20 -5.39 1.81
C GLU A 153 14.76 -6.82 1.75
N ASP A 154 14.44 -7.65 2.75
CA ASP A 154 14.85 -9.05 2.81
C ASP A 154 14.26 -9.90 1.67
N CYS A 155 13.00 -9.63 1.30
CA CYS A 155 12.30 -10.36 0.23
C CYS A 155 12.65 -9.85 -1.16
N GLY A 156 13.38 -8.74 -1.31
CA GLY A 156 13.65 -8.08 -2.59
C GLY A 156 12.35 -7.67 -3.31
N MET A 157 11.42 -7.07 -2.57
CA MET A 157 10.20 -6.44 -3.09
C MET A 157 10.22 -4.94 -2.80
N LYS A 158 9.33 -4.18 -3.46
CA LYS A 158 9.16 -2.75 -3.18
C LYS A 158 7.83 -2.43 -2.52
N ILE A 159 7.79 -1.33 -1.77
CA ILE A 159 6.60 -0.81 -1.09
C ILE A 159 6.44 0.67 -1.44
N ALA A 160 5.24 1.11 -1.75
CA ALA A 160 4.88 2.53 -1.79
C ALA A 160 3.55 2.76 -1.08
N VAL A 161 3.31 4.00 -0.67
CA VAL A 161 2.03 4.40 -0.07
C VAL A 161 0.96 4.66 -1.13
N CYS A 162 -0.22 4.11 -0.90
CA CYS A 162 -1.49 4.51 -1.50
C CYS A 162 -2.27 5.36 -0.49
N TYR A 163 -2.25 6.67 -0.70
CA TYR A 163 -2.72 7.68 0.23
C TYR A 163 -4.21 7.97 0.07
N GLU A 164 -4.97 7.92 1.16
CA GLU A 164 -6.41 8.14 1.17
C GLU A 164 -6.79 9.62 1.36
N GLU A 165 -7.14 10.32 0.27
CA GLU A 165 -7.46 11.75 0.28
C GLU A 165 -8.65 12.10 1.20
N LYS A 166 -9.54 11.14 1.48
CA LYS A 166 -10.75 11.37 2.29
C LYS A 166 -10.45 11.88 3.69
N ILE A 167 -9.28 11.56 4.25
CA ILE A 167 -8.86 12.03 5.59
C ILE A 167 -8.67 13.56 5.66
N HIS A 168 -8.70 14.26 4.52
CA HIS A 168 -8.62 15.72 4.44
C HIS A 168 -9.96 16.45 4.51
N PHE A 169 -11.05 15.72 4.74
CA PHE A 169 -12.37 16.33 4.79
C PHE A 169 -13.15 15.97 6.06
N PRO A 170 -13.98 16.87 6.59
CA PRO A 170 -14.62 16.72 7.90
C PRO A 170 -15.36 15.40 8.11
N GLN A 171 -15.97 14.83 7.06
CA GLN A 171 -16.71 13.57 7.13
C GLN A 171 -15.84 12.35 7.48
N SER A 172 -14.52 12.47 7.38
CA SER A 172 -13.56 11.41 7.70
C SER A 172 -12.48 11.91 8.65
N PHE A 173 -12.88 12.74 9.62
CA PHE A 173 -11.98 13.31 10.64
C PHE A 173 -10.93 14.29 10.07
N GLY A 174 -11.29 14.94 8.97
CA GLY A 174 -10.47 15.95 8.31
C GLY A 174 -10.60 17.36 8.89
N PRO A 175 -9.74 18.29 8.42
CA PRO A 175 -9.74 19.69 8.82
C PRO A 175 -11.05 20.43 8.54
N SER A 176 -11.19 21.60 9.17
CA SER A 176 -12.41 22.40 9.16
C SER A 176 -12.43 23.50 8.09
N SER A 177 -11.36 23.60 7.29
CA SER A 177 -11.25 24.55 6.18
C SER A 177 -10.42 24.01 5.01
N ARG A 178 -10.56 24.63 3.83
CA ARG A 178 -9.77 24.28 2.62
C ARG A 178 -8.27 24.49 2.78
N PRO A 179 -7.78 25.63 3.33
CA PRO A 179 -6.35 25.81 3.54
C PRO A 179 -5.75 24.77 4.49
N GLU A 180 -6.46 24.41 5.56
CA GLU A 180 -6.04 23.34 6.47
C GLU A 180 -5.99 21.97 5.79
N ALA A 181 -6.88 21.68 4.83
CA ALA A 181 -6.84 20.46 4.02
C ALA A 181 -5.53 20.36 3.23
N VAL A 182 -5.15 21.45 2.55
CA VAL A 182 -3.87 21.55 1.81
C VAL A 182 -2.68 21.41 2.75
N GLU A 183 -2.68 22.10 3.89
CA GLU A 183 -1.58 22.04 4.85
C GLU A 183 -1.42 20.63 5.43
N ARG A 184 -2.53 19.95 5.73
CA ARG A 184 -2.52 18.58 6.24
C ARG A 184 -1.97 17.61 5.20
N GLU A 185 -2.40 17.69 3.94
CA GLU A 185 -1.86 16.85 2.87
C GLU A 185 -0.35 17.06 2.71
N ILE A 186 0.12 18.31 2.68
CA ILE A 186 1.56 18.61 2.62
C ILE A 186 2.31 17.99 3.81
N LYS A 187 1.73 18.02 5.01
CA LYS A 187 2.33 17.45 6.22
C LYS A 187 2.39 15.94 6.16
N ASP A 188 1.32 15.28 5.75
CA ASP A 188 1.23 13.83 5.67
C ASP A 188 2.13 13.27 4.56
N LEU A 189 2.17 13.91 3.39
CA LEU A 189 3.10 13.55 2.32
C LEU A 189 4.55 13.76 2.74
N ARG A 190 4.85 14.84 3.46
CA ARG A 190 6.19 15.04 4.05
C ARG A 190 6.54 13.93 5.05
N TYR A 191 5.59 13.52 5.89
CA TYR A 191 5.77 12.40 6.81
C TYR A 191 6.12 11.11 6.06
N ILE A 192 5.39 10.77 5.00
CA ILE A 192 5.70 9.59 4.17
C ILE A 192 7.15 9.64 3.65
N LEU A 193 7.55 10.80 3.12
CA LEU A 193 8.90 10.98 2.57
C LEU A 193 9.98 10.87 3.64
N ASP A 194 9.78 11.52 4.78
CA ASP A 194 10.79 11.59 5.85
C ASP A 194 10.89 10.27 6.64
N GLU A 195 9.80 9.51 6.76
CA GLU A 195 9.75 8.29 7.57
C GLU A 195 10.01 7.00 6.76
N TYR A 196 9.63 7.00 5.48
CA TYR A 196 9.65 5.80 4.63
C TYR A 196 10.54 5.93 3.40
N GLY A 197 10.72 7.16 2.88
CA GLY A 197 11.32 7.41 1.57
C GLY A 197 12.78 6.97 1.44
N ASP A 198 13.53 6.89 2.55
CA ASP A 198 14.94 6.49 2.57
C ASP A 198 15.16 4.97 2.62
N SER A 199 14.11 4.16 2.79
CA SER A 199 14.24 2.69 2.79
C SER A 199 14.64 2.19 1.39
N ALA A 200 15.54 1.21 1.33
CA ALA A 200 15.93 0.58 0.08
C ALA A 200 14.78 -0.18 -0.58
N ALA A 201 13.77 -0.58 0.21
CA ALA A 201 12.52 -1.18 -0.28
C ALA A 201 11.46 -0.16 -0.70
N TYR A 202 11.65 1.15 -0.46
CA TYR A 202 10.66 2.12 -0.95
C TYR A 202 10.67 2.18 -2.48
N LEU A 203 9.50 2.13 -3.10
CA LEU A 203 9.34 2.20 -4.55
C LEU A 203 9.65 3.62 -5.02
N THR A 204 10.61 3.74 -5.93
CA THR A 204 11.03 5.03 -6.49
C THR A 204 10.83 5.03 -8.00
N ARG A 205 10.50 6.21 -8.55
CA ARG A 205 10.57 6.49 -9.97
C ARG A 205 11.52 7.67 -10.21
N ASP A 206 12.42 7.55 -11.17
CA ASP A 206 13.41 8.59 -11.50
C ASP A 206 14.26 9.01 -10.30
N GLY A 207 14.53 8.05 -9.41
CA GLY A 207 15.28 8.26 -8.16
C GLY A 207 14.50 8.95 -7.04
N LEU A 208 13.21 9.25 -7.24
CA LEU A 208 12.35 9.90 -6.24
C LEU A 208 11.30 8.94 -5.68
N PRO A 209 10.96 9.00 -4.38
CA PRO A 209 9.87 8.22 -3.79
C PRO A 209 8.56 8.37 -4.55
N PHE A 210 7.92 7.24 -4.84
CA PHE A 210 6.60 7.21 -5.48
C PHE A 210 5.48 7.20 -4.44
N ILE A 211 4.46 8.02 -4.66
CA ILE A 211 3.24 8.05 -3.86
C ILE A 211 2.04 8.01 -4.81
N MET A 212 1.11 7.13 -4.49
CA MET A 212 -0.18 6.99 -5.16
C MET A 212 -1.25 7.64 -4.29
N GLN A 213 -2.22 8.34 -4.86
CA GLN A 213 -3.35 8.91 -4.12
C GLN A 213 -4.67 8.32 -4.60
N PHE A 214 -5.40 7.73 -3.66
CA PHE A 214 -6.79 7.36 -3.82
C PHE A 214 -7.67 8.60 -3.63
N ASN A 215 -8.51 8.91 -4.62
CA ASN A 215 -9.31 10.12 -4.57
C ASN A 215 -10.51 9.93 -3.65
N SER A 216 -10.89 11.03 -3.02
CA SER A 216 -12.19 11.15 -2.37
C SER A 216 -13.20 11.76 -3.36
N VAL A 217 -14.49 11.51 -3.12
CA VAL A 217 -15.58 11.96 -3.99
C VAL A 217 -16.75 12.49 -3.15
N GLY A 218 -17.57 13.34 -3.76
CA GLY A 218 -18.79 13.87 -3.13
C GLY A 218 -18.61 15.26 -2.50
N GLN A 219 -19.41 15.53 -1.46
CA GLN A 219 -19.48 16.83 -0.79
C GLN A 219 -19.12 16.70 0.70
N SER A 220 -18.60 17.78 1.25
CA SER A 220 -18.24 17.95 2.65
C SER A 220 -18.75 19.30 3.17
N PRO A 221 -18.76 19.54 4.49
CA PRO A 221 -19.09 20.84 5.05
C PRO A 221 -18.23 22.01 4.55
N ILE A 222 -17.04 21.73 3.99
CA ILE A 222 -16.13 22.72 3.43
C ILE A 222 -16.13 22.76 1.89
N GLY A 223 -17.14 22.17 1.24
CA GLY A 223 -17.27 22.08 -0.21
C GLY A 223 -16.94 20.69 -0.76
N ALA A 224 -16.46 20.60 -2.00
CA ALA A 224 -16.13 19.33 -2.64
C ALA A 224 -15.18 18.47 -1.78
N ALA A 225 -15.50 17.19 -1.61
CA ALA A 225 -14.72 16.26 -0.80
C ALA A 225 -13.47 15.72 -1.53
N TYR A 226 -12.75 16.58 -2.23
CA TYR A 226 -11.46 16.33 -2.89
C TYR A 226 -10.73 17.66 -3.06
N LEU A 227 -9.41 17.64 -3.18
CA LEU A 227 -8.64 18.84 -3.49
C LEU A 227 -8.83 19.21 -4.95
N ASN A 228 -9.11 20.47 -5.21
CA ASN A 228 -9.29 20.98 -6.56
C ASN A 228 -7.93 21.17 -7.27
N PRO A 229 -7.90 21.45 -8.58
CA PRO A 229 -6.64 21.59 -9.32
C PRO A 229 -5.70 22.68 -8.80
N GLN A 230 -6.22 23.77 -8.23
CA GLN A 230 -5.40 24.85 -7.67
C GLN A 230 -4.75 24.43 -6.35
N GLU A 231 -5.50 23.77 -5.50
CA GLU A 231 -5.00 23.23 -4.23
C GLU A 231 -3.99 22.10 -4.46
N THR A 232 -4.28 21.19 -5.39
CA THR A 232 -3.30 20.16 -5.80
C THR A 232 -2.01 20.80 -6.30
N ARG A 233 -2.08 21.89 -7.08
CA ARG A 233 -0.87 22.63 -7.49
C ARG A 233 -0.09 23.18 -6.29
N GLN A 234 -0.76 23.63 -5.23
CA GLN A 234 -0.09 24.11 -4.02
C GLN A 234 0.65 22.96 -3.31
N VAL A 235 0.03 21.79 -3.20
CA VAL A 235 0.66 20.58 -2.63
C VAL A 235 1.89 20.17 -3.44
N MET A 236 1.72 20.03 -4.77
CA MET A 236 2.80 19.64 -5.67
C MET A 236 3.95 20.66 -5.67
N GLU A 237 3.65 21.95 -5.53
CA GLU A 237 4.67 23.00 -5.42
C GLU A 237 5.46 22.91 -4.11
N ALA A 238 4.77 22.72 -2.98
CA ALA A 238 5.40 22.64 -1.67
C ALA A 238 6.35 21.44 -1.52
N LEU A 239 6.18 20.41 -2.35
CA LEU A 239 6.98 19.18 -2.35
C LEU A 239 7.70 18.96 -3.69
N ARG A 240 7.88 20.04 -4.48
CA ARG A 240 8.50 19.98 -5.81
C ARG A 240 9.87 19.31 -5.74
N GLY A 241 10.07 18.30 -6.60
CA GLY A 241 11.33 17.58 -6.72
C GLY A 241 11.64 16.61 -5.58
N ARG A 242 10.71 16.37 -4.66
CA ARG A 242 10.88 15.39 -3.56
C ARG A 242 10.19 14.05 -3.81
N MET A 243 9.23 13.99 -4.73
CA MET A 243 8.40 12.80 -4.95
C MET A 243 7.91 12.71 -6.40
N VAL A 244 7.52 11.50 -6.80
CA VAL A 244 6.67 11.26 -7.98
C VAL A 244 5.27 10.89 -7.50
N PHE A 245 4.25 11.53 -8.07
CA PHE A 245 2.88 11.42 -7.61
C PHE A 245 1.96 10.87 -8.71
N ALA A 246 1.08 9.93 -8.36
CA ALA A 246 0.01 9.47 -9.24
C ALA A 246 -1.35 9.59 -8.57
N ARG A 247 -2.31 10.19 -9.27
CA ARG A 247 -3.67 10.37 -8.77
C ARG A 247 -4.63 9.38 -9.41
N GLN A 248 -5.66 8.95 -8.67
CA GLN A 248 -6.71 8.09 -9.19
C GLN A 248 -7.47 8.79 -10.31
N ASN A 249 -7.81 8.03 -11.34
CA ASN A 249 -8.48 8.46 -12.56
C ASN A 249 -7.68 9.51 -13.36
N LEU A 250 -8.20 9.81 -14.56
CA LEU A 250 -7.56 10.72 -15.51
C LEU A 250 -8.41 11.96 -15.68
N ASP A 251 -8.38 12.83 -14.67
CA ASP A 251 -9.06 14.12 -14.73
C ASP A 251 -8.11 15.21 -15.25
N GLU A 252 -8.40 15.71 -16.45
CA GLU A 252 -7.51 16.57 -17.24
C GLU A 252 -6.99 17.83 -16.52
N PRO A 253 -7.76 18.53 -15.67
CA PRO A 253 -7.30 19.72 -14.97
C PRO A 253 -6.13 19.49 -14.01
N TYR A 254 -5.88 18.23 -13.59
CA TYR A 254 -4.75 17.87 -12.72
C TYR A 254 -3.45 17.60 -13.50
N HIS A 255 -3.51 17.51 -14.84
CA HIS A 255 -2.39 17.15 -15.71
C HIS A 255 -2.01 18.34 -16.62
N PRO A 256 -0.79 18.92 -16.52
CA PRO A 256 0.49 18.29 -16.10
C PRO A 256 0.98 18.37 -14.63
N PRO A 257 0.38 19.14 -13.69
CA PRO A 257 0.91 19.24 -12.32
C PRO A 257 1.13 17.90 -11.62
N VAL A 258 0.26 16.92 -11.89
CA VAL A 258 0.40 15.54 -11.43
C VAL A 258 0.95 14.67 -12.57
N PRO A 259 2.16 14.09 -12.44
CA PRO A 259 2.82 13.39 -13.53
C PRO A 259 2.24 12.00 -13.84
N GLY A 260 1.59 11.36 -12.86
CA GLY A 260 1.05 10.02 -12.97
C GLY A 260 -0.47 9.96 -12.82
N SER A 261 -1.06 8.92 -13.39
CA SER A 261 -2.46 8.56 -13.15
C SER A 261 -2.56 7.04 -12.97
N PHE A 262 -3.59 6.58 -12.26
CA PHE A 262 -3.98 5.18 -12.30
C PHE A 262 -5.49 5.03 -12.43
N HIS A 263 -5.94 3.94 -13.04
CA HIS A 263 -7.34 3.56 -13.03
C HIS A 263 -7.63 2.66 -11.83
N TRP A 264 -8.71 2.95 -11.10
CA TRP A 264 -9.20 2.06 -10.06
C TRP A 264 -10.22 1.10 -10.63
N TRP A 265 -10.12 -0.16 -10.23
CA TRP A 265 -10.82 -1.33 -10.78
C TRP A 265 -12.16 -1.03 -11.47
N SER A 266 -12.30 -1.52 -12.71
CA SER A 266 -13.59 -1.64 -13.38
C SER A 266 -13.73 -3.04 -13.98
N PRO A 267 -14.89 -3.70 -13.83
CA PRO A 267 -15.17 -4.95 -14.53
C PRO A 267 -15.46 -4.72 -16.03
N ASP A 268 -15.62 -3.47 -16.47
CA ASP A 268 -15.91 -3.10 -17.87
C ASP A 268 -14.63 -2.91 -18.69
N GLN A 269 -14.23 -3.93 -19.46
CA GLN A 269 -13.05 -3.89 -20.33
C GLN A 269 -12.99 -2.65 -21.26
N PRO A 270 -14.10 -2.21 -21.91
CA PRO A 270 -14.17 -0.94 -22.60
C PRO A 270 -13.70 0.28 -21.79
N GLU A 271 -13.96 0.32 -20.49
CA GLU A 271 -13.54 1.44 -19.63
C GLU A 271 -12.01 1.48 -19.49
N ILE A 272 -11.38 0.33 -19.25
CA ILE A 272 -9.92 0.19 -19.14
C ILE A 272 -9.25 0.60 -20.47
N ALA A 273 -9.83 0.19 -21.60
CA ALA A 273 -9.33 0.54 -22.93
C ALA A 273 -9.40 2.06 -23.16
N ARG A 274 -10.53 2.70 -22.85
CA ARG A 274 -10.71 4.17 -22.95
C ARG A 274 -9.75 4.92 -22.03
N TYR A 275 -9.59 4.46 -20.79
CA TYR A 275 -8.63 5.04 -19.85
C TYR A 275 -7.21 5.00 -20.44
N THR A 276 -6.80 3.84 -20.94
CA THR A 276 -5.47 3.64 -21.52
C THR A 276 -5.24 4.52 -22.75
N GLU A 277 -6.22 4.62 -23.64
CA GLU A 277 -6.15 5.49 -24.82
C GLU A 277 -6.01 6.97 -24.43
N ARG A 278 -6.84 7.46 -23.50
CA ARG A 278 -6.74 8.84 -23.01
C ARG A 278 -5.38 9.13 -22.36
N CYS A 279 -4.84 8.19 -21.59
CA CYS A 279 -3.50 8.32 -21.01
C CYS A 279 -2.42 8.43 -22.08
N ARG A 280 -2.48 7.59 -23.13
CA ARG A 280 -1.53 7.67 -24.26
C ARG A 280 -1.59 9.02 -24.96
N ASN A 281 -2.78 9.57 -25.19
CA ASN A 281 -2.96 10.88 -25.81
C ASN A 281 -2.36 12.01 -24.94
N LEU A 282 -2.59 11.99 -23.62
CA LEU A 282 -2.00 12.97 -22.71
C LEU A 282 -0.47 12.83 -22.63
N ARG A 283 0.08 11.60 -22.69
CA ARG A 283 1.54 11.39 -22.76
C ARG A 283 2.13 11.98 -24.05
N GLN A 284 1.49 11.74 -25.20
CA GLN A 284 1.93 12.32 -26.48
C GLN A 284 1.88 13.85 -26.47
N ALA A 285 0.91 14.43 -25.77
CA ALA A 285 0.80 15.88 -25.57
C ALA A 285 1.74 16.44 -24.48
N GLY A 286 2.59 15.61 -23.85
CA GLY A 286 3.49 16.02 -22.76
C GLY A 286 2.77 16.41 -21.46
N ARG A 287 1.50 16.04 -21.30
CA ARG A 287 0.66 16.35 -20.12
C ARG A 287 0.68 15.25 -19.06
N LEU A 288 1.16 14.06 -19.40
CA LEU A 288 1.26 12.90 -18.49
C LEU A 288 2.62 12.22 -18.70
N GLN A 289 3.24 11.74 -17.63
CA GLN A 289 4.54 11.08 -17.72
C GLN A 289 4.40 9.55 -17.74
N PHE A 290 3.53 9.00 -16.88
CA PHE A 290 3.26 7.57 -16.78
C PHE A 290 1.82 7.31 -16.35
N PHE A 291 1.35 6.07 -16.51
CA PHE A 291 0.05 5.64 -16.00
C PHE A 291 0.08 4.17 -15.59
N MET A 292 -0.90 3.78 -14.78
CA MET A 292 -1.09 2.42 -14.29
C MET A 292 -2.52 2.00 -14.58
N SER A 293 -2.72 0.76 -15.04
CA SER A 293 -4.04 0.17 -15.21
C SER A 293 -4.15 -1.04 -14.28
N MET A 294 -5.27 -1.16 -13.57
CA MET A 294 -5.59 -2.34 -12.75
C MET A 294 -6.61 -3.23 -13.44
#